data_AF-A0A9D8XFP0-F1
#
_entry.id   AF-A0A9D8XFP0-F1
#
_cell.length_a   1.000
_cell.length_b   1.000
_cell.length_c   1.000
_cell.angle_alpha   90.00
_cell.angle_beta   90.00
_cell.angle_gamma   90.00
#
_symmetry.space_group_name_H-M   'P 1'
#
loop_
_entity.id
_entity.type
_entity.pdbx_description
1 polymer ?
#
loop_
_entity_poly.entity_id
_entity_poly.type
_entity_poly.pdbx_seq_one_letter_code
_entity_poly.pdbx_strand_id
1 'polypeptide(L)'
;MSRLILPKDYRSPLDLKQTEHGIKQIKDFFQQSLSSELRLRRVTAPLFVLSGQGINDDLSGWERPVAFPIKDLQEQRAEIVHSLAKWKRLTLAEYQIEAGYGIYTDMNAIRPDEELDNLHSLY
;
A
#
# COMPACT_ATOMS: atom_id res chain seq x y z
N MET A 1 -20.76 -2.79 12.44
CA MET A 1 -21.53 -2.13 11.35
C MET A 1 -20.76 -0.87 10.99
N SER A 2 -20.40 -0.69 9.72
CA SER A 2 -19.63 0.49 9.29
C SER A 2 -20.44 1.76 9.50
N ARG A 3 -19.81 2.78 10.10
CA ARG A 3 -20.48 4.05 10.42
C ARG A 3 -20.25 5.04 9.29
N LEU A 4 -21.10 4.99 8.27
CA LEU A 4 -21.04 5.92 7.16
C LEU A 4 -21.65 7.28 7.54
N ILE A 5 -20.86 8.34 7.42
CA ILE A 5 -21.25 9.73 7.57
C ILE A 5 -21.46 10.31 6.18
N LEU A 6 -22.71 10.58 5.81
CA LEU A 6 -23.06 11.26 4.57
C LEU A 6 -23.48 12.69 4.90
N PRO A 7 -22.78 13.73 4.40
CA PRO A 7 -23.20 15.11 4.63
C PRO A 7 -24.57 15.35 4.00
N LYS A 8 -25.46 16.01 4.76
CA LYS A 8 -26.77 16.41 4.24
C LYS A 8 -26.59 17.32 3.03
N ASP A 9 -27.38 17.07 1.99
CA ASP A 9 -27.40 17.85 0.75
C ASP A 9 -26.07 17.89 -0.04
N TYR A 10 -25.13 16.98 0.23
CA TYR A 10 -23.90 16.87 -0.56
C TYR A 10 -24.20 16.57 -2.02
N ARG A 11 -23.60 17.37 -2.92
CA ARG A 11 -23.57 17.11 -4.36
C ARG A 11 -22.12 17.12 -4.79
N SER A 12 -21.68 16.04 -5.45
CA SER A 12 -20.34 15.99 -6.00
C SER A 12 -20.15 17.13 -7.02
N PRO A 13 -19.12 17.97 -6.88
CA PRO A 13 -18.83 19.00 -7.87
C PRO A 13 -18.28 18.41 -9.17
N LEU A 14 -17.80 17.16 -9.13
CA LEU A 14 -17.20 16.44 -10.26
C LEU A 14 -18.08 15.25 -10.68
N ASP A 15 -18.15 15.01 -11.98
CA ASP A 15 -18.66 13.74 -12.51
C ASP A 15 -17.63 12.60 -12.31
N LEU A 16 -18.02 11.37 -12.67
CA LEU A 16 -17.15 10.20 -12.50
C LEU A 16 -15.84 10.29 -13.30
N LYS A 17 -15.89 10.80 -14.54
CA LYS A 17 -14.70 10.91 -15.40
C LYS A 17 -13.75 11.99 -14.87
N GLN A 18 -14.31 13.11 -14.41
CA GLN A 18 -13.55 14.19 -13.77
C GLN A 18 -12.94 13.73 -12.45
N THR A 19 -13.66 12.91 -11.67
CA THR A 19 -13.15 12.34 -10.42
C THR A 19 -11.95 11.43 -10.67
N GLU A 20 -12.04 10.48 -11.62
CA GLU A 20 -10.91 9.63 -11.99
C GLU A 20 -9.70 10.43 -12.48
N HIS A 21 -9.94 11.47 -13.30
CA HIS A 21 -8.89 12.37 -13.74
C HIS A 21 -8.23 13.11 -12.58
N GLY A 22 -9.02 13.64 -11.65
CA GLY A 22 -8.53 14.33 -10.46
C GLY A 22 -7.71 13.43 -9.54
N ILE A 23 -8.15 12.19 -9.32
CA ILE A 23 -7.40 11.19 -8.54
C ILE A 23 -6.01 10.96 -9.16
N LYS A 24 -5.95 10.76 -10.48
CA LYS A 24 -4.68 10.57 -11.19
C LYS A 24 -3.78 11.80 -11.07
N GLN A 25 -4.31 13.00 -11.30
CA GLN A 25 -3.55 14.24 -11.21
C GLN A 25 -2.92 14.43 -9.83
N ILE A 26 -3.69 14.22 -8.76
CA ILE A 26 -3.19 14.35 -7.38
C ILE A 26 -2.09 13.31 -7.10
N LYS A 27 -2.29 12.05 -7.52
CA LYS A 27 -1.29 10.99 -7.35
C LYS A 27 0.02 11.34 -8.07
N ASP A 28 -0.05 11.73 -9.34
CA ASP A 28 1.12 12.07 -10.14
C ASP A 28 1.88 13.26 -9.54
N PHE A 29 1.15 14.32 -9.19
CA PHE A 29 1.73 15.54 -8.61
C PHE A 29 2.45 15.25 -7.29
N PHE A 30 1.79 14.52 -6.38
CA PHE A 30 2.38 14.20 -5.09
C PHE A 30 3.59 13.28 -5.23
N GLN A 31 3.54 12.27 -6.10
CA GLN A 31 4.68 11.38 -6.34
C GLN A 31 5.90 12.11 -6.90
N GLN A 32 5.69 13.03 -7.85
CA GLN A 32 6.77 13.87 -8.39
C GLN A 32 7.37 14.78 -7.33
N SER A 33 6.51 15.45 -6.54
CA SER A 33 6.96 16.35 -5.46
C SER A 33 7.73 15.58 -4.38
N LEU A 34 7.17 14.47 -3.90
CA LEU A 34 7.79 13.63 -2.86
C LEU A 34 9.15 13.07 -3.30
N SER A 35 9.24 12.57 -4.53
CA SER A 35 10.50 12.02 -5.06
C SER A 35 11.57 13.08 -5.25
N SER A 36 11.20 14.28 -5.70
CA SER A 36 12.11 15.41 -5.88
C SER A 36 12.65 15.91 -4.53
N GLU A 37 11.75 16.25 -3.60
CA GLU A 37 12.11 16.87 -2.33
C GLU A 37 12.94 15.94 -1.42
N LEU A 38 12.62 14.64 -1.43
CA LEU A 38 13.27 13.65 -0.56
C LEU A 38 14.29 12.77 -1.28
N ARG A 39 14.60 13.07 -2.56
CA ARG A 39 15.54 12.29 -3.39
C ARG A 39 15.20 10.79 -3.41
N LEU A 40 13.92 10.48 -3.61
CA LEU A 40 13.42 9.11 -3.61
C LEU A 40 13.31 8.55 -5.02
N ARG A 41 13.86 7.36 -5.22
CA ARG A 41 13.65 6.59 -6.45
C ARG A 41 12.36 5.77 -6.36
N ARG A 42 11.52 5.85 -7.39
CA ARG A 42 10.38 4.91 -7.50
C ARG A 42 10.89 3.49 -7.72
N VAL A 43 10.39 2.55 -6.93
CA VAL A 43 10.60 1.11 -7.13
C VAL A 43 9.27 0.36 -7.18
N THR A 44 9.24 -0.81 -7.83
CA THR A 44 8.05 -1.66 -7.89
C THR A 44 7.91 -2.46 -6.59
N ALA A 45 6.80 -2.27 -5.89
CA ALA A 45 6.44 -3.02 -4.70
C ALA A 45 6.00 -4.45 -5.04
N PRO A 46 6.32 -5.44 -4.19
CA PRO A 46 5.63 -6.73 -4.23
C PRO A 46 4.20 -6.58 -3.71
N LEU A 47 3.27 -7.33 -4.30
CA LEU A 47 1.90 -7.44 -3.78
C LEU A 47 1.79 -8.50 -2.66
N PHE A 48 2.69 -9.47 -2.66
CA PHE A 48 2.76 -10.53 -1.66
C PHE A 48 4.20 -10.94 -1.38
N VAL A 49 4.42 -11.51 -0.20
CA VAL A 49 5.71 -12.05 0.25
C VAL A 49 5.51 -13.46 0.80
N LEU A 50 6.56 -14.27 0.87
CA LEU A 50 6.47 -15.57 1.51
C LEU A 50 6.20 -15.44 3.01
N SER A 51 5.27 -16.24 3.51
CA SER A 51 4.96 -16.34 4.94
C SER A 51 6.21 -16.73 5.74
N GLY A 52 6.34 -16.20 6.96
CA GLY A 52 7.40 -16.60 7.90
C GLY A 52 8.80 -16.00 7.62
N GLN A 53 8.96 -15.16 6.59
CA GLN A 53 10.22 -14.45 6.33
C GLN A 53 10.42 -13.21 7.20
N GLY A 54 9.40 -12.82 7.99
CA GLY A 54 9.43 -11.60 8.80
C GLY A 54 9.44 -10.30 7.99
N ILE A 55 9.20 -10.36 6.67
CA ILE A 55 9.17 -9.20 5.78
C ILE A 55 7.82 -8.48 5.85
N ASN A 56 6.73 -9.24 5.97
CA ASN A 56 5.40 -8.67 6.13
C ASN A 56 5.28 -7.96 7.49
N ASP A 57 4.40 -6.98 7.54
CA ASP A 57 4.11 -6.23 8.75
C ASP A 57 2.96 -6.89 9.51
N ASP A 58 3.20 -7.19 10.78
CA ASP A 58 2.23 -7.86 11.64
C ASP A 58 1.23 -6.86 12.24
N LEU A 59 1.40 -5.54 11.97
CA LEU A 59 0.59 -4.45 12.51
C LEU A 59 0.47 -4.54 14.04
N SER A 60 -0.73 -4.79 14.57
CA SER A 60 -0.98 -4.96 16.01
C SER A 60 -0.80 -6.40 16.48
N GLY A 61 -0.54 -7.33 15.57
CA GLY A 61 -0.26 -8.75 15.82
C GLY A 61 -1.50 -9.64 15.90
N TRP A 62 -2.70 -9.10 15.68
CA TRP A 62 -3.95 -9.89 15.70
C TRP A 62 -4.66 -9.91 14.34
N GLU A 63 -4.37 -8.94 13.46
CA GLU A 63 -4.92 -8.84 12.12
C GLU A 63 -4.41 -9.98 11.23
N ARG A 64 -5.32 -10.67 10.55
CA ARG A 64 -4.99 -11.83 9.72
C ARG A 64 -4.65 -11.39 8.29
N PRO A 65 -3.46 -11.72 7.77
CA PRO A 65 -3.14 -11.46 6.38
C PRO A 65 -3.92 -12.39 5.45
N VAL A 66 -4.23 -11.90 4.26
CA VAL A 66 -4.74 -12.74 3.17
C VAL A 66 -3.60 -13.62 2.68
N ALA A 67 -3.75 -14.94 2.84
CA ALA A 67 -2.72 -15.91 2.50
C ALA A 67 -3.20 -16.96 1.50
N PHE A 68 -2.31 -17.40 0.61
CA PHE A 68 -2.60 -18.41 -0.40
C PHE A 68 -1.37 -19.29 -0.69
N PRO A 69 -1.55 -20.56 -1.10
CA PRO A 69 -0.45 -21.41 -1.52
C PRO A 69 0.00 -21.09 -2.95
N ILE A 70 1.30 -21.23 -3.22
CA ILE A 70 1.89 -21.08 -4.55
C ILE A 70 2.24 -22.46 -5.08
N LYS A 71 1.50 -22.92 -6.09
CA LYS A 71 1.66 -24.26 -6.70
C LYS A 71 3.09 -24.53 -7.17
N ASP A 72 3.68 -23.59 -7.89
CA ASP A 72 5.03 -23.74 -8.46
C ASP A 72 6.16 -23.63 -7.41
N LEU A 73 5.82 -23.28 -6.17
CA LEU A 73 6.73 -23.27 -5.03
C LEU A 73 6.40 -24.38 -4.03
N GLN A 74 5.95 -25.55 -4.52
CA GLN A 74 5.63 -26.71 -3.67
C GLN A 74 4.62 -26.37 -2.57
N GLU A 75 3.58 -25.60 -2.92
CA GLU A 75 2.53 -25.15 -2.01
C GLU A 75 3.02 -24.26 -0.86
N GLN A 76 4.20 -23.62 -0.99
CA GLN A 76 4.63 -22.58 -0.06
C GLN A 76 3.58 -21.48 0.04
N ARG A 77 3.35 -20.99 1.27
CA ARG A 77 2.36 -19.96 1.55
C ARG A 77 2.96 -18.57 1.32
N ALA A 78 2.20 -17.75 0.61
CA ALA A 78 2.44 -16.32 0.50
C ALA A 78 1.32 -15.54 1.17
N GLU A 79 1.63 -14.32 1.58
CA GLU A 79 0.74 -13.37 2.22
C GLU A 79 0.73 -12.06 1.44
N ILE A 80 -0.46 -11.52 1.22
CA ILE A 80 -0.63 -10.13 0.76
C ILE A 80 -0.03 -9.20 1.83
N VAL A 81 0.71 -8.20 1.37
CA VAL A 81 1.39 -7.28 2.28
C VAL A 81 0.39 -6.36 2.97
N HIS A 82 0.51 -6.19 4.29
CA HIS A 82 -0.22 -5.15 5.03
C HIS A 82 0.48 -3.79 4.94
N SER A 83 1.82 -3.86 4.87
CA SER A 83 2.73 -2.73 4.78
C SER A 83 4.07 -3.23 4.23
N LEU A 84 4.86 -2.32 3.67
CA LEU A 84 6.21 -2.61 3.17
C LEU A 84 7.30 -1.97 4.05
N ALA A 85 7.03 -1.73 5.34
CA ALA A 85 7.98 -1.03 6.21
C ALA A 85 9.34 -1.74 6.30
N LYS A 86 9.33 -3.04 6.59
CA LYS A 86 10.54 -3.88 6.68
C LYS A 86 11.15 -4.11 5.29
N TRP A 87 10.31 -4.40 4.29
CA TRP A 87 10.74 -4.57 2.89
C TRP A 87 11.53 -3.37 2.36
N LYS A 88 11.06 -2.13 2.59
CA LYS A 88 11.77 -0.92 2.13
C LYS A 88 13.21 -0.88 2.63
N ARG A 89 13.44 -1.25 3.88
CA ARG A 89 14.80 -1.25 4.46
C ARG A 89 15.69 -2.34 3.85
N LEU A 90 15.14 -3.52 3.58
CA LEU A 90 15.84 -4.60 2.88
C LEU A 90 16.22 -4.14 1.46
N THR A 91 15.29 -3.56 0.71
CA THR A 91 15.52 -3.09 -0.65
C THR A 91 16.58 -1.98 -0.72
N LEU A 92 16.62 -1.06 0.24
CA LEU A 92 17.69 -0.06 0.33
C LEU A 92 19.08 -0.72 0.43
N ALA A 93 19.20 -1.78 1.23
CA ALA A 93 20.45 -2.51 1.39
C ALA A 93 20.82 -3.31 0.14
N GLU A 94 19.86 -4.04 -0.45
CA GLU A 94 20.06 -4.83 -1.67
C GLU A 94 20.49 -3.97 -2.86
N TYR A 95 19.89 -2.78 -3.01
CA TYR A 95 20.19 -1.86 -4.10
C TYR A 95 21.35 -0.92 -3.80
N GLN A 96 21.97 -1.06 -2.61
CA GLN A 96 23.10 -0.25 -2.16
C GLN A 96 22.82 1.26 -2.28
N ILE A 97 21.62 1.67 -1.85
CA ILE A 97 21.20 3.08 -1.92
C ILE A 97 22.04 3.90 -0.94
N GLU A 98 22.67 4.95 -1.47
CA GLU A 98 23.54 5.83 -0.70
C GLU A 98 22.80 6.68 0.33
N ALA A 99 23.52 7.12 1.36
CA ALA A 99 22.98 8.03 2.37
C ALA A 99 22.50 9.35 1.73
N GLY A 100 21.34 9.84 2.16
CA GLY A 100 20.69 11.02 1.58
C GLY A 100 19.82 10.72 0.35
N TYR A 101 19.71 9.46 -0.06
CA TYR A 101 18.75 8.98 -1.04
C TYR A 101 17.82 7.93 -0.40
N GLY A 102 16.69 7.68 -1.06
CA GLY A 102 15.76 6.65 -0.62
C GLY A 102 14.92 6.07 -1.74
N ILE A 103 13.90 5.31 -1.35
CA ILE A 103 12.93 4.74 -2.27
C ILE A 103 11.50 5.08 -1.85
N TYR A 104 10.62 5.14 -2.84
CA TYR A 104 9.18 5.12 -2.61
C TYR A 104 8.53 4.13 -3.58
N THR A 105 7.31 3.73 -3.25
CA THR A 105 6.55 2.80 -4.08
C THR A 105 5.06 3.07 -3.94
N ASP A 106 4.31 2.64 -4.96
CA ASP A 106 2.85 2.61 -4.91
C ASP A 106 2.46 1.24 -4.38
N MET A 107 1.96 1.20 -3.16
CA MET A 107 1.70 -0.04 -2.43
C MET A 107 0.19 -0.26 -2.32
N ASN A 108 -0.23 -1.46 -2.66
CA ASN A 108 -1.59 -1.92 -2.45
C ASN A 108 -1.56 -3.01 -1.37
N ALA A 109 -2.56 -2.97 -0.50
CA ALA A 109 -2.74 -3.94 0.57
C ALA A 109 -4.19 -4.43 0.57
N ILE A 110 -4.43 -5.55 1.26
CA ILE A 110 -5.77 -6.01 1.59
C ILE A 110 -5.82 -6.21 3.10
N ARG A 111 -6.72 -5.49 3.77
CA ARG A 111 -6.90 -5.52 5.23
C ARG A 111 -8.27 -6.10 5.58
N PRO A 112 -8.40 -7.43 5.65
CA PRO A 112 -9.71 -8.07 5.80
C PRO A 112 -10.33 -7.85 7.18
N ASP A 113 -9.52 -7.55 8.18
CA ASP A 113 -9.94 -7.37 9.57
C ASP A 113 -10.11 -5.87 9.96
N GLU A 114 -10.12 -4.95 8.98
CA GLU A 114 -10.29 -3.51 9.18
C GLU A 114 -11.73 -3.14 9.59
N GLU A 115 -11.89 -2.20 10.53
CA GLU A 115 -13.19 -1.61 10.85
C GLU A 115 -13.57 -0.52 9.84
N LEU A 116 -14.46 -0.86 8.90
CA LEU A 116 -14.81 0.05 7.80
C LEU A 116 -15.59 1.29 8.26
N ASP A 117 -15.19 2.46 7.77
CA ASP A 117 -15.91 3.73 7.92
C ASP A 117 -15.59 4.68 6.74
N ASN A 118 -15.80 5.99 6.89
CA ASN A 118 -15.49 6.97 5.84
C ASN A 118 -14.00 7.12 5.51
N LEU A 119 -13.10 6.69 6.39
CA LEU A 119 -11.65 6.82 6.28
C LEU A 119 -10.96 5.45 6.12
N HIS A 120 -11.59 4.38 6.56
CA HIS A 120 -11.03 3.03 6.57
C HIS A 120 -11.67 2.15 5.49
N SER A 121 -10.83 1.66 4.59
CA SER A 121 -11.18 0.75 3.49
C SER A 121 -10.40 -0.54 3.61
N LEU A 122 -10.97 -1.62 3.07
CA LEU A 122 -10.29 -2.91 2.93
C LEU A 122 -9.15 -2.85 1.90
N TYR A 123 -9.25 -1.92 0.93
CA TYR A 123 -8.33 -1.66 -0.17
C TYR A 123 -8.03 -0.16 -0.31
#